data_AF-A0A482TKG3-F1
#
_entry.id   AF-A0A482TKG3-F1
#
_cell.length_a   1.000
_cell.length_b   1.000
_cell.length_c   1.000
_cell.angle_alpha   90.00
_cell.angle_beta   90.00
_cell.angle_gamma   90.00
#
_symmetry.space_group_name_H-M   'P 1'
#
loop_
_entity.id
_entity.type
_entity.pdbx_description
1 polymer ?
#
loop_
_entity_poly.entity_id
_entity_poly.type
_entity_poly.pdbx_seq_one_letter_code
_entity_poly.pdbx_strand_id
1 'polypeptide(L)' 'MALETVLLAVGPNDADRIDELADAVLDIASPAGATVIVAHVFTDDQYDGVVDRLEFESTGEADPDEVADRHTTV' A
#
# COMPACT_ATOMS: atom_id res chain seq x y z
N MET A 1 -6.49 10.16 23.57
CA MET A 1 -5.63 10.74 22.51
C MET A 1 -6.52 11.01 21.30
N ALA A 2 -6.21 12.01 20.46
CA ALA A 2 -7.10 12.43 19.37
C ALA A 2 -6.82 11.72 18.03
N LEU A 3 -5.60 11.21 17.84
CA LEU A 3 -5.18 10.51 16.63
C LEU A 3 -4.42 9.24 17.04
N GLU A 4 -4.92 8.08 16.64
CA GLU A 4 -4.40 6.77 17.07
C GLU A 4 -3.77 6.00 15.89
N THR A 5 -4.26 6.24 14.68
CA THR A 5 -3.79 5.59 13.46
C THR A 5 -3.86 6.55 12.28
N VAL A 6 -2.85 6.50 11.41
CA VAL A 6 -2.79 7.16 10.11
C VAL A 6 -2.71 6.08 9.04
N LEU A 7 -3.67 6.05 8.12
CA LEU A 7 -3.64 5.20 6.94
C LEU A 7 -3.06 5.99 5.77
N LEU A 8 -1.94 5.53 5.23
CA LEU A 8 -1.34 6.05 3.99
C LEU A 8 -1.64 5.06 2.86
N ALA A 9 -2.52 5.44 1.94
CA ALA A 9 -2.73 4.69 0.71
C ALA A 9 -1.71 5.14 -0.34
N VAL A 10 -0.92 4.20 -0.86
CA VAL A 10 0.05 4.44 -1.94
C VAL A 10 -0.32 3.60 -3.15
N GLY A 11 -0.35 4.23 -4.32
CA GLY A 11 -0.53 3.55 -5.58
C GLY A 11 0.67 3.75 -6.51
N PRO A 12 0.59 3.23 -7.74
CA PRO A 12 1.70 3.32 -8.69
C PRO A 12 2.04 4.73 -9.14
N ASN A 13 1.07 5.65 -9.06
CA ASN A 13 1.28 7.06 -9.38
C ASN A 13 2.06 7.80 -8.29
N ASP A 14 2.27 7.17 -7.12
CA ASP A 14 2.93 7.76 -5.98
C ASP A 14 4.42 7.41 -5.91
N ALA A 15 4.92 6.55 -6.80
CA ALA A 15 6.30 6.07 -6.81
C ALA A 15 7.33 7.22 -6.80
N ASP A 16 7.10 8.27 -7.60
CA ASP A 16 8.01 9.43 -7.70
C ASP A 16 7.92 10.39 -6.49
N ARG A 17 7.00 10.14 -5.54
CA ARG A 17 6.73 11.01 -4.38
C ARG A 17 6.71 10.26 -3.04
N ILE A 18 7.22 9.02 -3.00
CA ILE A 18 7.19 8.19 -1.79
C ILE A 18 7.88 8.89 -0.61
N ASP A 19 9.02 9.53 -0.83
CA ASP A 19 9.76 10.23 0.23
C ASP A 19 8.94 11.40 0.82
N GLU A 20 8.30 12.19 -0.04
CA GLU A 20 7.47 13.33 0.39
C GLU A 20 6.23 12.88 1.17
N LEU A 21 5.61 11.76 0.74
CA LEU A 21 4.49 11.15 1.45
C LEU A 21 4.91 10.58 2.81
N ALA A 22 6.09 9.96 2.88
CA ALA A 22 6.63 9.43 4.13
C ALA A 22 6.92 10.57 5.13
N ASP A 23 7.59 11.63 4.70
CA ASP A 23 7.87 12.81 5.53
C ASP A 23 6.57 13.44 6.06
N ALA A 24 5.59 13.65 5.19
CA ALA A 24 4.30 14.23 5.57
C ALA A 24 3.55 13.38 6.62
N VAL A 25 3.61 12.05 6.50
CA VAL A 25 2.97 11.15 7.46
C VAL A 25 3.73 11.15 8.80
N LEU A 26 5.06 11.19 8.77
CA LEU A 26 5.88 11.24 9.98
C LEU A 26 5.66 12.54 10.77
N ASP A 27 5.50 13.67 10.08
CA ASP A 27 5.21 14.97 10.70
C ASP A 27 3.89 14.96 11.50
N ILE A 28 2.91 14.15 11.08
CA ILE A 28 1.61 14.03 11.73
C ILE A 28 1.62 12.92 12.80
N ALA A 29 2.15 11.75 12.46
CA ALA A 29 2.06 10.56 13.30
C ALA A 29 3.03 10.60 14.49
N SER A 30 4.25 11.13 14.29
CA SER A 30 5.29 11.12 15.34
C SER A 30 4.90 11.96 16.57
N PRO A 31 4.40 13.20 16.43
CA PRO A 31 3.97 13.99 17.59
C PRO A 31 2.74 13.39 18.30
N ALA A 32 1.90 12.65 17.56
CA ALA A 32 0.72 11.98 18.09
C ALA A 32 1.03 10.62 18.72
N GLY A 33 2.22 10.04 18.47
CA GLY A 33 2.52 8.65 18.80
C GLY A 33 1.59 7.66 18.07
N ALA A 34 1.08 8.05 16.90
CA ALA A 34 0.09 7.28 16.14
C ALA A 34 0.75 6.16 15.34
N THR A 35 0.03 5.04 15.16
CA THR A 35 0.46 3.95 14.27
C THR A 35 0.26 4.34 12.82
N VAL A 36 1.24 4.08 11.95
CA VAL A 36 1.10 4.26 10.51
C VAL A 36 0.81 2.91 9.87
N ILE A 37 -0.28 2.83 9.10
CA ILE A 37 -0.63 1.68 8.26
C ILE A 37 -0.46 2.11 6.81
N VAL A 38 0.27 1.35 6.02
CA VAL A 38 0.46 1.60 4.58
C VAL A 38 -0.39 0.62 3.80
N ALA A 39 -1.29 1.12 2.96
CA ALA A 39 -2.10 0.33 2.05
C ALA A 39 -1.61 0.52 0.62
N HIS A 40 -1.23 -0.58 -0.05
CA HIS A 40 -0.90 -0.54 -1.47
C HIS A 40 -2.18 -0.66 -2.30
N VAL A 41 -2.47 0.35 -3.11
CA VAL A 41 -3.64 0.36 -4.00
C VAL A 41 -3.19 0.02 -5.41
N PHE A 42 -3.74 -1.07 -5.95
CA PHE A 42 -3.53 -1.44 -7.34
C PHE A 42 -4.57 -0.77 -8.24
N THR A 43 -4.16 -0.34 -9.43
CA THR A 43 -5.13 -0.08 -10.52
C THR A 43 -5.62 -1.40 -11.08
N ASP A 44 -6.77 -1.42 -11.75
CA ASP A 44 -7.31 -2.64 -12.38
C ASP A 44 -6.25 -3.33 -13.28
N ASP A 45 -5.57 -2.56 -14.14
CA ASP A 45 -4.51 -3.09 -15.02
C ASP A 45 -3.31 -3.69 -14.26
N GLN A 46 -2.98 -3.15 -13.09
CA GLN A 46 -1.87 -3.66 -12.28
C GLN A 46 -2.28 -4.89 -11.49
N TYR A 47 -3.50 -4.91 -10.98
CA TYR A 47 -4.05 -6.08 -10.31
C TYR A 47 -4.08 -7.27 -11.27
N ASP A 48 -4.60 -7.06 -12.49
CA ASP A 48 -4.61 -8.11 -13.53
C ASP A 48 -3.19 -8.58 -13.89
N GLY A 49 -2.23 -7.65 -14.05
CA GLY A 49 -0.84 -8.01 -14.32
C GLY A 49 -0.15 -8.76 -13.18
N VAL A 50 -0.52 -8.49 -11.93
CA VAL A 50 0.00 -9.20 -10.75
C VAL A 50 -0.65 -10.59 -10.61
N VAL A 51 -1.96 -10.70 -10.87
CA VAL A 51 -2.68 -11.99 -10.92
C VAL A 51 -2.09 -12.92 -11.98
N ASP A 52 -1.85 -12.40 -13.20
CA ASP A 52 -1.23 -13.15 -14.30
C ASP A 52 0.19 -13.61 -13.96
N ARG A 53 0.97 -12.77 -13.28
CA ARG A 53 2.37 -13.06 -12.93
C ARG A 53 2.53 -14.01 -11.75
N LEU A 54 1.51 -14.12 -10.91
CA LEU A 54 1.48 -15.01 -9.76
C LEU A 54 0.79 -16.36 -10.05
N GLU A 55 0.40 -16.61 -11.31
CA GLU A 55 -0.24 -17.86 -11.78
C GLU A 55 -1.54 -18.22 -11.03
N PHE A 56 -2.29 -17.22 -10.54
CA PHE A 56 -3.60 -17.46 -9.94
C PHE A 56 -4.66 -17.72 -11.04
N GLU A 57 -5.56 -18.67 -10.81
CA GLU A 57 -6.56 -19.11 -11.80
C GLU A 57 -7.64 -18.05 -12.09
N SER A 58 -7.88 -17.11 -11.16
CA SER A 58 -8.72 -15.92 -11.40
C SER A 58 -8.54 -14.81 -10.35
N THR A 59 -8.85 -13.57 -10.74
CA THR A 59 -8.92 -12.34 -9.92
C THR A 59 -9.70 -12.52 -8.60
N GLY A 60 -10.70 -13.40 -8.57
CA GLY A 60 -11.57 -13.65 -7.41
C GLY A 60 -11.01 -14.65 -6.39
N GLU A 61 -9.92 -15.34 -6.71
CA GLU A 61 -9.22 -16.28 -5.82
C GLU A 61 -7.91 -15.70 -5.25
N ALA A 62 -7.47 -14.55 -5.77
CA ALA A 62 -6.31 -13.85 -5.27
C ALA A 62 -6.68 -13.01 -4.04
N ASP A 63 -6.21 -13.44 -2.86
CA ASP A 63 -6.35 -12.65 -1.64
C ASP A 63 -5.47 -11.39 -1.71
N PRO A 64 -6.00 -10.18 -1.49
CA PRO A 64 -5.24 -8.93 -1.62
C PRO A 64 -4.03 -8.85 -0.69
N ASP A 65 -4.11 -9.43 0.51
CA ASP A 65 -3.00 -9.42 1.48
C ASP A 65 -1.89 -10.38 1.04
N GLU A 66 -2.25 -11.55 0.49
CA GLU A 66 -1.28 -12.52 -0.08
C GLU A 66 -0.57 -11.98 -1.33
N VAL A 67 -1.31 -11.24 -2.17
CA VAL A 67 -0.74 -10.54 -3.32
C VAL A 67 0.26 -9.47 -2.89
N ALA A 68 -0.08 -8.68 -1.86
CA ALA A 68 0.81 -7.64 -1.33
C ALA A 68 2.11 -8.23 -0.74
N ASP A 69 2.03 -9.35 0.00
CA ASP A 69 3.20 -10.03 0.55
C ASP A 69 4.16 -10.54 -0.54
N ARG A 70 3.61 -11.08 -1.63
CA ARG A 70 4.41 -11.68 -2.71
C ARG A 70 4.94 -10.65 -3.71
N HIS A 71 4.31 -9.48 -3.81
CA HIS A 71 4.76 -8.34 -4.63
C HIS A 71 5.81 -7.47 -3.91
N THR A 72 6.67 -8.05 -3.04
CA THR A 72 7.75 -7.31 -2.37
C THR A 72 8.69 -6.67 -3.41
N THR A 73 8.37 -5.44 -3.78
CA THR A 73 9.30 -4.44 -4.27
C THR A 73 9.30 -3.39 -3.18
N VAL A 74 10.39 -3.40 -2.41
CA VAL A 74 10.79 -2.27 -1.57
C VAL A 74 11.28 -1.16 -2.50
#